data_AF-A0A897NJ57-F1
#
_entry.id   AF-A0A897NJ57-F1
#
_cell.length_a   1.000
_cell.length_b   1.000
_cell.length_c   1.000
_cell.angle_alpha   90.00
_cell.angle_beta   90.00
_cell.angle_gamma   90.00
#
_symmetry.space_group_name_H-M   'P 1'
#
loop_
_entity.id
_entity.type
_entity.pdbx_description
1 polymer ?
#
loop_
_entity_poly.entity_id
_entity_poly.type
_entity_poly.pdbx_seq_one_letter_code
_entity_poly.pdbx_strand_id
1 'polypeptide(L)'
;MSPRTPLVDPGSYFERDDRPSLRLGLGLIGANVVLSLLVTWWFVIRLIGRIDVSATARAEAESMVSVTLFGMFFAILIGYVLFAGIIHVFVWFAGGERGFGTTLVIVGESALVSILLLPLTAVGFGLLVQQVPAEPEAAIDAMERMQNGTTPVLFVVGLVRGLWEAAIQAAGIATVHEIPLGKAALVTFGLAVIGVLL
;
A
#
# COMPACT_ATOMS: atom_id res chain seq x y z
N MET A 1 13.05 19.13 18.80
CA MET A 1 13.19 17.69 19.06
C MET A 1 12.81 16.96 17.78
N SER A 2 13.61 15.99 17.32
CA SER A 2 13.27 15.21 16.12
C SER A 2 11.97 14.44 16.32
N PRO A 3 11.11 14.32 15.29
CA PRO A 3 9.82 13.64 15.41
C PRO A 3 9.99 12.13 15.65
N ARG A 4 8.93 11.50 16.19
CA ARG A 4 8.88 10.05 16.45
C ARG A 4 8.48 9.21 15.25
N THR A 5 7.88 9.83 14.23
CA THR A 5 7.43 9.17 13.01
C THR A 5 7.82 10.02 11.80
N PRO A 6 7.95 9.42 10.61
CA PRO A 6 8.27 10.16 9.39
C PRO A 6 7.08 10.94 8.81
N LEU A 7 5.90 10.95 9.46
CA LEU A 7 4.66 11.46 8.85
C LEU A 7 4.64 12.97 8.65
N VAL A 8 5.31 13.73 9.53
CA VAL A 8 5.23 15.20 9.55
C VAL A 8 6.51 15.83 9.02
N ASP A 9 7.67 15.36 9.49
CA ASP A 9 8.98 15.84 9.08
C ASP A 9 9.93 14.64 8.88
N PRO A 10 9.89 14.01 7.69
CA PRO A 10 10.67 12.82 7.43
C PRO A 10 12.18 13.10 7.41
N GLY A 11 12.62 14.33 7.07
CA GLY A 11 14.04 14.69 7.05
C GLY A 11 14.67 14.58 8.42
N SER A 12 14.16 15.36 9.39
CA SER A 12 14.66 15.30 10.77
C SER A 12 14.38 13.98 11.48
N TYR A 13 13.42 13.18 11.00
CA TYR A 13 13.21 11.81 11.47
C TYR A 13 14.37 10.88 11.08
N PHE A 14 14.84 10.92 9.83
CA PHE A 14 15.93 10.05 9.34
C PHE A 14 17.33 10.56 9.70
N GLU A 15 17.48 11.79 10.17
CA GLU A 15 18.73 12.31 10.76
C GLU A 15 19.07 11.67 12.11
N ARG A 16 18.13 10.93 12.72
CA ARG A 16 18.37 10.28 14.01
C ARG A 16 19.27 9.05 13.87
N ASP A 17 20.22 8.91 14.79
CA ASP A 17 21.17 7.77 14.80
C ASP A 17 20.48 6.38 14.93
N ASP A 18 19.26 6.33 15.48
CA ASP A 18 18.48 5.09 15.60
C ASP A 18 17.65 4.75 14.36
N ARG A 19 17.78 5.53 13.27
CA ARG A 19 16.97 5.44 12.06
C ARG A 19 17.81 5.32 10.78
N PRO A 20 17.32 4.60 9.76
CA PRO A 20 16.08 3.78 9.74
C PRO A 20 16.24 2.49 10.55
N SER A 21 15.15 1.97 11.14
CA SER A 21 15.18 0.81 12.04
C SER A 21 14.64 -0.45 11.37
N LEU A 22 15.49 -1.47 11.19
CA LEU A 22 15.09 -2.74 10.58
C LEU A 22 13.85 -3.36 11.23
N ARG A 23 13.81 -3.37 12.57
CA ARG A 23 12.69 -3.92 13.34
C ARG A 23 11.41 -3.13 13.08
N LEU A 24 11.48 -1.79 13.03
CA LEU A 24 10.30 -0.97 12.77
C LEU A 24 9.83 -1.13 11.32
N GLY A 25 10.72 -0.99 10.33
CA GLY A 25 10.35 -1.07 8.93
C GLY A 25 9.71 -2.42 8.57
N LEU A 26 10.30 -3.53 9.00
CA LEU A 26 9.71 -4.86 8.77
C LEU A 26 8.41 -5.05 9.55
N GLY A 27 8.32 -4.52 10.78
CA GLY A 27 7.10 -4.56 11.58
C GLY A 27 5.95 -3.79 10.93
N LEU A 28 6.23 -2.61 10.34
CA LEU A 28 5.25 -1.80 9.64
C LEU A 28 4.80 -2.46 8.32
N ILE A 29 5.71 -3.10 7.58
CA ILE A 29 5.33 -3.92 6.41
C ILE A 29 4.38 -5.04 6.85
N GLY A 30 4.75 -5.82 7.87
CA GLY A 30 3.93 -6.92 8.37
C GLY A 30 2.55 -6.45 8.85
N ALA A 31 2.51 -5.36 9.62
CA ALA A 31 1.26 -4.75 10.07
C ALA A 31 0.39 -4.27 8.89
N ASN A 32 0.99 -3.58 7.91
CA ASN A 32 0.26 -3.10 6.74
C ASN A 32 -0.32 -4.25 5.91
N VAL A 33 0.44 -5.32 5.69
CA VAL A 33 -0.03 -6.52 4.98
C VAL A 33 -1.24 -7.12 5.70
N VAL A 34 -1.12 -7.39 7.00
CA VAL A 34 -2.21 -8.01 7.77
C VAL A 34 -3.45 -7.14 7.77
N LEU A 35 -3.31 -5.84 8.05
CA LEU A 35 -4.45 -4.93 8.09
C LEU A 35 -5.11 -4.75 6.72
N SER A 36 -4.33 -4.67 5.64
CA SER A 36 -4.84 -4.60 4.27
C SER A 36 -5.63 -5.86 3.88
N LEU A 37 -5.15 -7.05 4.29
CA LEU A 37 -5.87 -8.30 4.08
C LEU A 37 -7.15 -8.37 4.89
N LEU A 38 -7.17 -7.86 6.12
CA LEU A 38 -8.38 -7.79 6.93
C LEU A 38 -9.45 -6.88 6.30
N VAL A 39 -9.04 -5.71 5.79
CA VAL A 39 -9.96 -4.80 5.09
C VAL A 39 -10.46 -5.41 3.78
N THR A 40 -9.59 -6.08 3.02
CA THR A 40 -9.97 -6.79 1.79
C THR A 40 -10.94 -7.94 2.09
N TRP A 41 -10.62 -8.78 3.08
CA TRP A 41 -11.50 -9.86 3.53
C TRP A 41 -12.86 -9.33 3.95
N TRP A 42 -12.89 -8.28 4.78
CA TRP A 42 -14.13 -7.62 5.20
C TRP A 42 -14.94 -7.14 4.00
N PHE A 43 -14.30 -6.46 3.04
CA PHE A 43 -14.95 -5.99 1.82
C PHE A 43 -15.58 -7.14 1.04
N VAL A 44 -14.85 -8.23 0.80
CA VAL A 44 -15.33 -9.34 0.00
C VAL A 44 -16.46 -10.10 0.69
N ILE A 45 -16.37 -10.36 2.00
CA ILE A 45 -17.45 -11.01 2.75
C ILE A 45 -18.71 -10.13 2.77
N ARG A 46 -18.54 -8.82 2.91
CA ARG A 46 -19.66 -7.87 2.81
C ARG A 46 -20.28 -7.88 1.42
N LEU A 47 -19.47 -7.98 0.37
CA LEU A 47 -19.93 -8.07 -1.01
C LEU A 47 -20.73 -9.35 -1.26
N ILE A 48 -20.21 -10.52 -0.89
CA ILE A 48 -20.91 -11.81 -0.98
C ILE A 48 -22.23 -11.78 -0.21
N GLY A 49 -22.23 -11.15 0.96
CA GLY A 49 -23.43 -10.99 1.78
C GLY A 49 -24.53 -10.13 1.17
N ARG A 50 -24.22 -9.31 0.13
CA ARG A 50 -25.22 -8.51 -0.58
C ARG A 50 -25.95 -9.28 -1.67
N ILE A 51 -25.32 -10.28 -2.25
CA ILE A 51 -25.83 -11.02 -3.41
C ILE A 51 -26.69 -12.19 -2.91
N ASP A 52 -27.88 -12.33 -3.49
CA ASP A 52 -28.80 -13.41 -3.19
C ASP A 52 -28.37 -14.69 -3.92
N VAL A 53 -27.62 -15.54 -3.22
CA VAL A 53 -27.09 -16.81 -3.73
C VAL A 53 -27.39 -17.94 -2.78
N SER A 54 -27.40 -19.17 -3.29
CA SER A 54 -27.56 -20.37 -2.47
C SER A 54 -26.47 -20.49 -1.40
N ALA A 55 -26.79 -21.17 -0.29
CA ALA A 55 -25.83 -21.40 0.79
C ALA A 55 -24.57 -22.14 0.31
N THR A 56 -24.72 -23.08 -0.62
CA THR A 56 -23.60 -23.82 -1.23
C THR A 56 -22.69 -22.89 -2.02
N ALA A 57 -23.24 -22.05 -2.91
CA ALA A 57 -22.46 -21.11 -3.70
C ALA A 57 -21.73 -20.09 -2.81
N ARG A 58 -22.37 -19.65 -1.72
CA ARG A 58 -21.73 -18.77 -0.72
C ARG A 58 -20.53 -19.45 -0.06
N ALA A 59 -20.67 -20.69 0.39
CA ALA A 59 -19.58 -21.42 1.04
C ALA A 59 -18.39 -21.65 0.08
N GLU A 60 -18.67 -21.95 -1.19
CA GLU A 60 -17.65 -22.08 -2.23
C GLU A 60 -16.91 -20.75 -2.45
N ALA A 61 -17.64 -19.64 -2.54
CA ALA A 61 -17.05 -18.31 -2.68
C ALA A 61 -16.16 -17.95 -1.47
N GLU A 62 -16.62 -18.18 -0.24
CA GLU A 62 -15.84 -17.93 0.98
C GLU A 62 -14.55 -18.76 1.05
N SER A 63 -14.61 -20.01 0.57
CA SER A 63 -13.42 -20.87 0.44
C SER A 63 -12.41 -20.30 -0.55
N MET A 64 -12.86 -19.87 -1.74
CA MET A 64 -11.99 -19.23 -2.73
C MET A 64 -11.34 -17.97 -2.19
N VAL A 65 -12.09 -17.14 -1.46
CA VAL A 65 -11.57 -15.92 -0.83
C VAL A 65 -10.40 -16.23 0.10
N SER A 66 -10.50 -17.31 0.88
CA SER A 66 -9.42 -17.71 1.80
C SER A 66 -8.13 -18.07 1.06
N VAL A 67 -8.24 -18.81 -0.05
CA VAL A 67 -7.10 -19.16 -0.92
C VAL A 67 -6.50 -17.91 -1.57
N THR A 68 -7.35 -17.02 -2.09
CA THR A 68 -6.92 -15.76 -2.71
C THR A 68 -6.19 -14.87 -1.71
N LEU A 69 -6.72 -14.70 -0.49
CA LEU A 69 -6.08 -13.88 0.56
C LEU A 69 -4.71 -14.43 0.96
N PHE A 70 -4.57 -15.76 1.02
CA PHE A 70 -3.27 -16.39 1.25
C PHE A 70 -2.27 -16.06 0.12
N GLY A 71 -2.69 -16.15 -1.14
CA GLY A 71 -1.87 -15.73 -2.28
C GLY A 71 -1.50 -14.25 -2.23
N MET A 72 -2.47 -13.38 -1.91
CA MET A 72 -2.27 -11.94 -1.78
C MET A 72 -1.27 -11.58 -0.69
N PHE A 73 -1.24 -12.31 0.43
CA PHE A 73 -0.25 -12.11 1.50
C PHE A 73 1.18 -12.16 0.94
N PHE A 74 1.51 -13.21 0.21
CA PHE A 74 2.85 -13.35 -0.39
C PHE A 74 3.07 -12.36 -1.52
N ALA A 75 2.06 -12.11 -2.36
CA ALA A 75 2.17 -11.14 -3.45
C ALA A 75 2.50 -9.73 -2.93
N ILE A 76 1.86 -9.27 -1.85
CA ILE A 76 2.13 -7.95 -1.26
C ILE A 76 3.53 -7.92 -0.64
N LEU A 77 3.95 -8.96 0.10
CA LEU A 77 5.30 -9.05 0.66
C LEU A 77 6.37 -9.00 -0.42
N ILE A 78 6.21 -9.79 -1.49
CA ILE A 78 7.12 -9.77 -2.65
C ILE A 78 7.07 -8.40 -3.31
N GLY A 79 5.90 -7.77 -3.42
CA GLY A 79 5.73 -6.42 -3.94
C GLY A 79 6.58 -5.39 -3.20
N TYR A 80 6.62 -5.41 -1.87
CA TYR A 80 7.50 -4.55 -1.06
C TYR A 80 8.98 -4.77 -1.37
N VAL A 81 9.41 -6.03 -1.48
CA VAL A 81 10.81 -6.38 -1.79
C VAL A 81 11.19 -5.92 -3.20
N LEU A 82 10.32 -6.17 -4.19
CA LEU A 82 10.54 -5.74 -5.57
C LEU A 82 10.55 -4.22 -5.70
N PHE A 83 9.61 -3.52 -5.05
CA PHE A 83 9.54 -2.06 -5.06
C PHE A 83 10.79 -1.43 -4.45
N ALA A 84 11.22 -1.93 -3.29
CA ALA A 84 12.49 -1.53 -2.69
C ALA A 84 13.68 -1.85 -3.62
N GLY A 85 13.62 -2.97 -4.35
CA GLY A 85 14.66 -3.38 -5.29
C GLY A 85 14.79 -2.40 -6.46
N ILE A 86 13.66 -2.00 -7.04
CA ILE A 86 13.60 -0.98 -8.11
C ILE A 86 14.20 0.33 -7.61
N ILE A 87 13.76 0.84 -6.46
CA ILE A 87 14.32 2.06 -5.86
C ILE A 87 15.82 1.89 -5.63
N HIS A 88 16.25 0.75 -5.09
CA HIS A 88 17.65 0.50 -4.76
C HIS A 88 18.56 0.50 -5.99
N VAL A 89 18.08 0.01 -7.14
CA VAL A 89 18.81 0.10 -8.41
C VAL A 89 19.09 1.56 -8.78
N PHE A 90 18.11 2.46 -8.63
CA PHE A 90 18.32 3.89 -8.88
C PHE A 90 19.26 4.54 -7.86
N VAL A 91 19.12 4.19 -6.58
CA VAL A 91 20.03 4.64 -5.51
C VAL A 91 21.47 4.24 -5.83
N TRP A 92 21.68 3.01 -6.28
CA TRP A 92 23.00 2.50 -6.69
C TRP A 92 23.56 3.30 -7.88
N PHE A 93 22.77 3.54 -8.93
CA PHE A 93 23.17 4.39 -10.06
C PHE A 93 23.45 5.85 -9.66
N ALA A 94 22.80 6.34 -8.60
CA ALA A 94 22.99 7.69 -8.08
C ALA A 94 24.22 7.82 -7.16
N GLY A 95 24.94 6.72 -6.89
CA GLY A 95 26.14 6.70 -6.04
C GLY A 95 25.85 6.50 -4.54
N GLY A 96 24.65 6.05 -4.17
CA GLY A 96 24.32 5.78 -2.78
C GLY A 96 25.10 4.61 -2.21
N GLU A 97 25.68 4.77 -1.01
CA GLU A 97 26.64 3.81 -0.46
C GLU A 97 26.01 2.73 0.43
N ARG A 98 24.79 2.95 0.95
CA ARG A 98 24.12 1.98 1.83
C ARG A 98 23.47 0.86 1.03
N GLY A 99 23.45 -0.36 1.60
CA GLY A 99 22.92 -1.56 0.94
C GLY A 99 21.38 -1.63 0.89
N PHE A 100 20.88 -2.58 0.09
CA PHE A 100 19.46 -2.84 -0.19
C PHE A 100 18.57 -2.89 1.07
N GLY A 101 19.04 -3.52 2.15
CA GLY A 101 18.28 -3.60 3.40
C GLY A 101 17.90 -2.23 3.95
N THR A 102 18.75 -1.21 3.78
CA THR A 102 18.46 0.17 4.19
C THR A 102 17.31 0.76 3.38
N THR A 103 17.34 0.59 2.05
CA THR A 103 16.27 1.02 1.16
C THR A 103 14.95 0.32 1.48
N LEU A 104 14.97 -0.99 1.72
CA LEU A 104 13.80 -1.76 2.12
C LEU A 104 13.19 -1.25 3.42
N VAL A 105 14.00 -0.89 4.40
CA VAL A 105 13.50 -0.35 5.67
C VAL A 105 12.90 1.05 5.50
N ILE A 106 13.49 1.91 4.67
CA ILE A 106 12.91 3.23 4.35
C ILE A 106 11.53 3.06 3.69
N VAL A 107 11.41 2.14 2.72
CA VAL A 107 10.13 1.77 2.12
C VAL A 107 9.17 1.23 3.17
N GLY A 108 9.63 0.34 4.06
CA GLY A 108 8.80 -0.22 5.12
C GLY A 108 8.30 0.80 6.12
N GLU A 109 9.13 1.78 6.50
CA GLU A 109 8.72 2.85 7.41
C GLU A 109 7.72 3.82 6.76
N SER A 110 7.74 3.96 5.42
CA SER A 110 6.71 4.71 4.70
C SER A 110 5.33 4.03 4.73
N ALA A 111 5.25 2.71 4.95
CA ALA A 111 3.99 1.96 5.06
C ALA A 111 3.10 2.45 6.22
N LEU A 112 3.62 3.25 7.15
CA LEU A 112 2.83 3.93 8.17
C LEU A 112 1.73 4.82 7.56
N VAL A 113 1.97 5.40 6.38
CA VAL A 113 0.95 6.17 5.63
C VAL A 113 -0.18 5.26 5.18
N SER A 114 0.14 4.11 4.56
CA SER A 114 -0.86 3.10 4.19
C SER A 114 -1.71 2.68 5.38
N ILE A 115 -1.09 2.40 6.54
CA ILE A 115 -1.80 2.03 7.78
C ILE A 115 -2.73 3.17 8.23
N LEU A 116 -2.25 4.41 8.22
CA LEU A 116 -3.01 5.59 8.64
C LEU A 116 -4.23 5.83 7.75
N LEU A 117 -4.11 5.62 6.44
CA LEU A 117 -5.17 5.87 5.47
C LEU A 117 -6.10 4.67 5.26
N LEU A 118 -5.77 3.52 5.82
CA LEU A 118 -6.56 2.30 5.68
C LEU A 118 -8.04 2.44 6.10
N PRO A 119 -8.41 3.18 7.17
CA PRO A 119 -9.82 3.42 7.49
C PRO A 119 -10.59 4.13 6.37
N LEU A 120 -9.96 5.08 5.66
CA LEU A 120 -10.59 5.75 4.52
C LEU A 120 -10.76 4.80 3.33
N THR A 121 -9.81 3.91 3.10
CA THR A 121 -9.96 2.82 2.12
C THR A 121 -11.16 1.93 2.47
N ALA A 122 -11.32 1.56 3.74
CA ALA A 122 -12.44 0.75 4.19
C ALA A 122 -13.79 1.46 4.01
N VAL A 123 -13.85 2.78 4.24
CA VAL A 123 -15.03 3.61 3.94
C VAL A 123 -15.34 3.58 2.44
N GLY A 124 -14.33 3.77 1.58
CA GLY A 124 -14.49 3.69 0.12
C GLY A 124 -15.05 2.33 -0.33
N PHE A 125 -14.52 1.24 0.21
CA PHE A 125 -15.05 -0.11 -0.01
C PHE A 125 -16.48 -0.28 0.51
N GLY A 126 -16.81 0.28 1.67
CA GLY A 126 -18.19 0.28 2.19
C GLY A 126 -19.18 0.97 1.25
N LEU A 127 -18.78 2.11 0.66
CA LEU A 127 -19.59 2.82 -0.33
C LEU A 127 -19.76 2.02 -1.63
N LEU A 128 -18.74 1.24 -2.03
CA LEU A 128 -18.85 0.33 -3.17
C LEU A 128 -19.83 -0.81 -2.91
N VAL A 129 -19.75 -1.47 -1.75
CA VAL A 129 -20.67 -2.56 -1.37
C VAL A 129 -22.14 -2.11 -1.42
N GLN A 130 -22.43 -0.85 -1.06
CA GLN A 130 -23.78 -0.31 -1.11
C GLN A 130 -24.34 -0.18 -2.53
N GLN A 131 -23.48 -0.01 -3.53
CA GLN A 131 -23.86 0.14 -4.93
C GLN A 131 -24.13 -1.19 -5.63
N VAL A 132 -23.76 -2.31 -5.01
CA VAL A 132 -23.93 -3.65 -5.60
C VAL A 132 -25.37 -4.12 -5.40
N PRO A 133 -26.09 -4.45 -6.49
CA PRO A 133 -27.43 -5.05 -6.42
C PRO A 133 -27.41 -6.42 -5.74
N ALA A 134 -28.56 -6.84 -5.21
CA ALA A 134 -28.71 -8.18 -4.63
C ALA A 134 -28.88 -9.27 -5.70
N GLU A 135 -29.49 -8.92 -6.84
CA GLU A 135 -29.69 -9.84 -7.97
C GLU A 135 -28.34 -10.24 -8.59
N PRO A 136 -28.02 -11.54 -8.72
CA PRO A 136 -26.71 -12.01 -9.16
C PRO A 136 -26.22 -11.46 -10.50
N GLU A 137 -27.08 -11.45 -11.53
CA GLU A 137 -26.73 -10.99 -12.87
C GLU A 137 -26.38 -9.50 -12.86
N ALA A 138 -27.19 -8.68 -12.17
CA ALA A 138 -26.93 -7.25 -12.02
C ALA A 138 -25.71 -6.96 -11.13
N ALA A 139 -25.39 -7.84 -10.18
CA ALA A 139 -24.18 -7.75 -9.37
C ALA A 139 -22.92 -8.00 -10.20
N ILE A 140 -22.94 -8.96 -11.12
CA ILE A 140 -21.84 -9.22 -12.07
C ILE A 140 -21.59 -7.97 -12.92
N ASP A 141 -22.61 -7.40 -13.54
CA ASP A 141 -22.51 -6.17 -14.34
C ASP A 141 -21.97 -4.98 -13.52
N ALA A 142 -22.34 -4.89 -12.24
CA ALA A 142 -21.81 -3.89 -11.33
C ALA A 142 -20.33 -4.13 -11.02
N MET A 143 -19.94 -5.40 -10.80
CA MET A 143 -18.55 -5.78 -10.52
C MET A 143 -17.62 -5.55 -11.70
N GLU A 144 -18.05 -5.87 -12.92
CA GLU A 144 -17.27 -5.60 -14.14
C GLU A 144 -17.04 -4.09 -14.34
N ARG A 145 -18.04 -3.26 -14.03
CA ARG A 145 -17.88 -1.79 -14.05
C ARG A 145 -16.92 -1.30 -12.97
N MET A 146 -16.95 -1.90 -11.78
CA MET A 146 -16.01 -1.58 -10.70
C MET A 146 -14.57 -1.99 -11.05
N GLN A 147 -14.38 -3.09 -11.77
CA GLN A 147 -13.04 -3.50 -12.24
C GLN A 147 -12.46 -2.52 -13.28
N ASN A 148 -13.31 -1.96 -14.13
CA ASN A 148 -12.91 -1.03 -15.19
C ASN A 148 -12.89 0.45 -14.76
N GLY A 149 -13.34 0.77 -13.55
CA GLY A 149 -13.50 2.14 -13.09
C GLY A 149 -12.96 2.37 -11.68
N THR A 150 -12.08 3.36 -11.52
CA THR A 150 -11.64 3.79 -10.19
C THR A 150 -12.71 4.67 -9.56
N THR A 151 -13.20 4.30 -8.37
CA THR A 151 -14.06 5.19 -7.59
C THR A 151 -13.28 6.47 -7.24
N PRO A 152 -13.84 7.68 -7.44
CA PRO A 152 -13.12 8.93 -7.15
C PRO A 152 -12.54 9.00 -5.74
N VAL A 153 -13.24 8.43 -4.74
CA VAL A 153 -12.77 8.37 -3.35
C VAL A 153 -11.50 7.52 -3.23
N LEU A 154 -11.51 6.30 -3.77
CA LEU A 154 -10.36 5.40 -3.72
C LEU A 154 -9.18 5.95 -4.53
N PHE A 155 -9.46 6.63 -5.65
CA PHE A 155 -8.45 7.34 -6.43
C PHE A 155 -7.76 8.42 -5.59
N VAL A 156 -8.53 9.31 -4.95
CA VAL A 156 -7.97 10.39 -4.11
C VAL A 156 -7.18 9.83 -2.93
N VAL A 157 -7.70 8.80 -2.25
CA VAL A 157 -6.97 8.14 -1.15
C VAL A 157 -5.67 7.53 -1.66
N GLY A 158 -5.70 6.84 -2.81
CA GLY A 158 -4.52 6.25 -3.44
C GLY A 158 -3.47 7.29 -3.83
N LEU A 159 -3.90 8.43 -4.41
CA LEU A 159 -3.04 9.54 -4.79
C LEU A 159 -2.38 10.18 -3.55
N VAL A 160 -3.16 10.51 -2.53
CA VAL A 160 -2.64 11.10 -1.28
C VAL A 160 -1.64 10.14 -0.62
N ARG A 161 -1.98 8.85 -0.55
CA ARG A 161 -1.09 7.81 -0.03
C ARG A 161 0.23 7.77 -0.80
N GLY A 162 0.17 7.63 -2.13
CA GLY A 162 1.36 7.49 -2.97
C GLY A 162 2.30 8.69 -2.88
N LEU A 163 1.75 9.92 -2.93
CA LEU A 163 2.55 11.14 -2.82
C LEU A 163 3.19 11.29 -1.43
N TRP A 164 2.49 10.93 -0.36
CA TRP A 164 3.00 11.02 1.00
C TRP A 164 4.07 9.95 1.27
N GLU A 165 3.86 8.71 0.82
CA GLU A 165 4.88 7.66 0.87
C GLU A 165 6.12 8.07 0.07
N ALA A 166 5.94 8.61 -1.13
CA ALA A 166 7.05 9.10 -1.96
C ALA A 166 7.85 10.22 -1.28
N ALA A 167 7.19 11.14 -0.57
CA ALA A 167 7.84 12.20 0.19
C ALA A 167 8.71 11.63 1.33
N ILE A 168 8.18 10.67 2.09
CA ILE A 168 8.91 9.98 3.16
C ILE A 168 10.11 9.23 2.59
N GLN A 169 9.91 8.49 1.50
CA GLN A 169 10.96 7.72 0.85
C GLN A 169 12.04 8.64 0.27
N ALA A 170 11.67 9.76 -0.37
CA ALA A 170 12.61 10.73 -0.92
C ALA A 170 13.53 11.29 0.17
N ALA A 171 12.96 11.74 1.28
CA ALA A 171 13.70 12.25 2.41
C ALA A 171 14.60 11.16 3.04
N GLY A 172 14.07 9.96 3.28
CA GLY A 172 14.86 8.86 3.84
C GLY A 172 16.02 8.44 2.95
N ILE A 173 15.81 8.35 1.63
CA ILE A 173 16.87 8.04 0.68
C ILE A 173 17.91 9.16 0.65
N ALA A 174 17.47 10.42 0.55
CA ALA A 174 18.38 11.55 0.48
C ALA A 174 19.28 11.65 1.71
N THR A 175 18.70 11.51 2.90
CA THR A 175 19.43 11.59 4.17
C THR A 175 20.33 10.37 4.39
N VAL A 176 19.81 9.16 4.23
CA VAL A 176 20.52 7.95 4.68
C VAL A 176 21.51 7.41 3.64
N HIS A 177 21.20 7.58 2.36
CA HIS A 177 22.11 7.22 1.26
C HIS A 177 22.95 8.41 0.77
N GLU A 178 22.81 9.59 1.39
CA GLU A 178 23.57 10.82 1.06
C GLU A 178 23.44 11.24 -0.42
N ILE A 179 22.26 10.99 -1.01
CA ILE A 179 21.94 11.35 -2.39
C ILE A 179 21.25 12.73 -2.40
N PRO A 180 21.50 13.59 -3.39
CA PRO A 180 20.75 14.83 -3.54
C PRO A 180 19.23 14.61 -3.55
N LEU A 181 18.49 15.36 -2.72
CA LEU A 181 17.04 15.21 -2.57
C LEU A 181 16.28 15.24 -3.89
N GLY A 182 16.71 16.08 -4.84
CA GLY A 182 16.09 16.14 -6.18
C GLY A 182 16.14 14.81 -6.94
N LYS A 183 17.24 14.05 -6.83
CA LYS A 183 17.36 12.72 -7.45
C LYS A 183 16.48 11.69 -6.73
N ALA A 184 16.49 11.69 -5.40
CA ALA A 184 15.65 10.81 -4.60
C ALA A 184 14.16 11.05 -4.88
N ALA A 185 13.73 12.32 -4.89
CA ALA A 185 12.37 12.73 -5.19
C ALA A 185 11.95 12.35 -6.62
N LEU A 186 12.82 12.55 -7.62
CA LEU A 186 12.52 12.16 -9.00
C LEU A 186 12.15 10.66 -9.10
N VAL A 187 12.91 9.80 -8.42
CA VAL A 187 12.66 8.35 -8.43
C VAL A 187 11.38 8.01 -7.68
N THR A 188 11.22 8.46 -6.44
CA THR A 188 10.10 8.03 -5.59
C THR A 188 8.77 8.60 -6.06
N PHE A 189 8.73 9.88 -6.47
CA PHE A 189 7.52 10.48 -7.04
C PHE A 189 7.23 9.94 -8.43
N GLY A 190 8.25 9.69 -9.26
CA GLY A 190 8.06 9.05 -10.56
C GLY A 190 7.39 7.69 -10.43
N LEU A 191 7.86 6.85 -9.50
CA LEU A 191 7.25 5.55 -9.22
C LEU A 191 5.85 5.68 -8.60
N ALA A 192 5.61 6.64 -7.71
CA ALA A 192 4.29 6.86 -7.14
C ALA A 192 3.27 7.31 -8.20
N VAL A 193 3.66 8.20 -9.12
CA VAL A 193 2.80 8.61 -10.24
C VAL A 193 2.49 7.43 -11.14
N ILE A 194 3.50 6.63 -11.51
CA ILE A 194 3.28 5.40 -12.30
C ILE A 194 2.31 4.46 -11.57
N GLY A 195 2.49 4.25 -10.27
CA GLY A 195 1.63 3.36 -9.47
C GLY A 195 0.21 3.87 -9.26
N VAL A 196 -0.08 5.16 -9.48
CA VAL A 196 -1.44 5.71 -9.45
C VAL A 196 -2.10 5.65 -10.83
N LEU A 197 -1.31 5.65 -11.91
CA LEU A 197 -1.80 5.63 -13.30
C LEU A 197 -1.98 4.24 -13.89
N LEU A 198 -1.34 3.22 -13.30
CA LEU A 198 -1.48 1.80 -13.65
C LEU A 198 -2.50 1.11 -12.73
#